data_AF-A0A0W1EIB9-F1
#
_entry.id   AF-A0A0W1EIB9-F1
#
_cell.length_a   1.000
_cell.length_b   1.000
_cell.length_c   1.000
_cell.angle_alpha   90.00
_cell.angle_beta   90.00
_cell.angle_gamma   90.00
#
_symmetry.space_group_name_H-M   'P 1'
#
loop_
_entity.id
_entity.type
_entity.pdbx_description
1 polymer ?
#
loop_
_entity_poly.entity_id
_entity_poly.type
_entity_poly.pdbx_seq_one_letter_code
_entity_poly.pdbx_strand_id
1 'polypeptide(L)'
;MAAAIIGFILVLSATPAAARADKPVVVGYLAAFKGLELSIDRTDLSAYTHYNLSFANPDAEGVFVRGGVMTCMGGADGANMTVEAVRASVARLKAAGGKVLLSTAGGVIPGCSGDWAELLTPARRETTVAALVGLAETLGLDGIDIDIEGGLLTQIDKAGDYVPFIAALSKELKARGKLLTCATASYEGGMIPVGSIAYFDLVNVMSYDAIGPSWGQSGDEHSTLAMAKRDLDLWLARGVKRERLVLGVPFYGYGFGGEAANWSYRDLVAARGVDATKADVIGDRRAGGRYITHNGPATIEAKARLAAEKAGGVMVWELSQDSPDHALTRAIRRGISRE
;
A
#
# COMPACT_ATOMS: atom_id res chain seq x y z
N MET A 1 2.69 19.64 -78.39
CA MET A 1 3.49 19.89 -77.17
C MET A 1 2.67 19.46 -75.98
N ALA A 2 3.01 18.34 -75.35
CA ALA A 2 2.31 17.82 -74.17
C ALA A 2 3.00 18.35 -72.91
N ALA A 3 2.24 18.99 -72.03
CA ALA A 3 2.72 19.46 -70.73
C ALA A 3 2.56 18.34 -69.69
N ALA A 4 3.67 17.89 -69.11
CA ALA A 4 3.68 16.91 -68.03
C ALA A 4 3.47 17.61 -66.68
N ILE A 5 2.42 17.22 -65.95
CA ILE A 5 2.19 17.64 -64.57
C ILE A 5 2.92 16.66 -63.66
N ILE A 6 3.97 17.15 -62.98
CA ILE A 6 4.70 16.38 -61.96
C ILE A 6 3.97 16.57 -60.63
N GLY A 7 3.27 15.54 -60.18
CA GLY A 7 2.65 15.49 -58.85
C GLY A 7 3.68 15.13 -57.78
N PHE A 8 3.91 16.03 -56.83
CA PHE A 8 4.75 15.79 -55.67
C PHE A 8 3.91 15.06 -54.60
N ILE A 9 4.21 13.78 -54.35
CA ILE A 9 3.60 13.02 -53.24
C ILE A 9 4.38 13.36 -51.97
N LEU A 10 3.75 14.11 -51.06
CA LEU A 10 4.28 14.38 -49.73
C LEU A 10 4.03 13.16 -48.84
N VAL A 11 5.06 12.34 -48.60
CA VAL A 11 5.00 11.23 -47.66
C VAL A 11 5.21 11.78 -46.25
N LEU A 12 4.13 12.01 -45.50
CA LEU A 12 4.20 12.25 -44.07
C LEU A 12 4.60 10.96 -43.36
N SER A 13 5.87 10.87 -42.96
CA SER A 13 6.35 9.87 -42.03
C SER A 13 5.86 10.21 -40.63
N ALA A 14 4.77 9.57 -40.20
CA ALA A 14 4.35 9.61 -38.80
C ALA A 14 5.38 8.83 -37.97
N THR A 15 6.27 9.54 -37.27
CA THR A 15 7.07 8.95 -36.19
C THR A 15 6.10 8.43 -35.13
N PRO A 16 6.15 7.15 -34.74
CA PRO A 16 5.34 6.68 -33.63
C PRO A 16 5.73 7.48 -32.40
N ALA A 17 4.77 8.14 -31.76
CA ALA A 17 4.98 8.73 -30.45
C ALA A 17 5.49 7.61 -29.55
N ALA A 18 6.74 7.71 -29.10
CA ALA A 18 7.25 6.81 -28.08
C ALA A 18 6.28 6.89 -26.90
N ALA A 19 5.62 5.78 -26.58
CA ALA A 19 4.81 5.68 -25.38
C ALA A 19 5.70 6.13 -24.23
N ARG A 20 5.38 7.29 -23.63
CA ARG A 20 6.07 7.78 -22.45
C ARG A 20 5.94 6.66 -21.44
N ALA A 21 7.06 6.01 -21.09
CA ALA A 21 7.03 5.01 -20.03
C ALA A 21 6.47 5.72 -18.79
N ASP A 22 5.28 5.32 -18.35
CA ASP A 22 4.68 5.89 -17.15
C ASP A 22 5.69 5.74 -16.01
N LYS A 23 5.91 6.83 -15.27
CA LYS A 23 6.80 6.81 -14.11
C LYS A 23 6.29 5.72 -13.15
N PRO A 24 7.18 4.85 -12.62
CA PRO A 24 6.78 3.85 -11.65
C PRO A 24 6.04 4.49 -10.47
N VAL A 25 4.97 3.83 -10.02
CA VAL A 25 4.25 4.22 -8.81
C VAL A 25 5.08 3.79 -7.59
N VAL A 26 5.21 4.67 -6.60
CA VAL A 26 5.83 4.34 -5.32
C VAL A 26 4.85 4.76 -4.22
N VAL A 27 4.20 3.79 -3.60
CA VAL A 27 3.18 3.99 -2.57
C VAL A 27 3.81 3.86 -1.19
N GLY A 28 3.57 4.81 -0.30
CA GLY A 28 4.06 4.77 1.07
C GLY A 28 2.93 4.81 2.08
N TYR A 29 2.89 3.86 3.01
CA TYR A 29 1.96 3.88 4.13
C TYR A 29 2.51 4.70 5.30
N LEU A 30 1.67 5.57 5.89
CA LEU A 30 1.99 6.37 7.07
C LEU A 30 1.03 6.01 8.19
N ALA A 31 1.55 5.32 9.22
CA ALA A 31 0.76 4.89 10.36
C ALA A 31 0.44 6.06 11.31
N ALA A 32 -0.83 6.46 11.37
CA ALA A 32 -1.36 7.50 12.26
C ALA A 32 -1.03 7.22 13.74
N PHE A 33 -1.13 5.95 14.15
CA PHE A 33 -0.80 5.50 15.51
C PHE A 33 0.71 5.57 15.83
N LYS A 34 1.58 5.86 14.86
CA LYS A 34 2.99 6.20 15.07
C LYS A 34 3.27 7.70 14.97
N GLY A 35 2.25 8.49 14.64
CA GLY A 35 2.33 9.93 14.45
C GLY A 35 2.60 10.28 13.00
N LEU A 36 1.60 10.89 12.33
CA LEU A 36 1.74 11.30 10.93
C LEU A 36 2.85 12.34 10.74
N GLU A 37 2.93 13.35 11.61
CA GLU A 37 3.96 14.39 11.50
C GLU A 37 5.37 13.82 11.59
N LEU A 38 5.62 12.99 12.61
CA LEU A 38 6.89 12.30 12.79
C LEU A 38 7.23 11.41 11.59
N SER A 39 6.23 10.72 11.04
CA SER A 39 6.42 9.82 9.90
C SER A 39 6.76 10.60 8.64
N ILE A 40 6.08 11.73 8.39
CA ILE A 40 6.38 12.66 7.30
C ILE A 40 7.81 13.21 7.44
N ASP A 41 8.20 13.65 8.64
CA ASP A 41 9.53 14.21 8.91
C ASP A 41 10.65 13.19 8.71
N ARG A 42 10.35 11.89 8.88
CA ARG A 42 11.29 10.78 8.69
C ARG A 42 11.32 10.23 7.27
N THR A 43 10.58 10.79 6.33
CA THR A 43 10.43 10.26 4.97
C THR A 43 11.11 11.16 3.94
N ASP A 44 11.91 10.59 3.04
CA ASP A 44 12.29 11.26 1.78
C ASP A 44 11.06 11.33 0.86
N LEU A 45 10.25 12.37 1.03
CA LEU A 45 9.00 12.53 0.29
C LEU A 45 9.21 12.53 -1.24
N SER A 46 10.39 12.95 -1.73
CA SER A 46 10.68 12.98 -3.17
C SER A 46 10.71 11.60 -3.83
N ALA A 47 10.83 10.53 -3.03
CA ALA A 47 10.87 9.15 -3.50
C ALA A 47 9.48 8.53 -3.74
N TYR A 48 8.40 9.16 -3.26
CA TYR A 48 7.07 8.58 -3.24
C TYR A 48 6.09 9.36 -4.13
N THR A 49 5.18 8.65 -4.80
CA THR A 49 4.16 9.26 -5.65
C THR A 49 2.77 9.23 -5.01
N HIS A 50 2.53 8.29 -4.11
CA HIS A 50 1.27 8.14 -3.39
C HIS A 50 1.53 7.88 -1.90
N TYR A 51 0.64 8.40 -1.06
CA TYR A 51 0.68 8.23 0.39
C TYR A 51 -0.66 7.71 0.88
N ASN A 52 -0.64 6.60 1.62
CA ASN A 52 -1.80 6.04 2.27
C ASN A 52 -1.71 6.35 3.77
N LEU A 53 -2.59 7.20 4.28
CA LEU A 53 -2.69 7.48 5.71
C LEU A 53 -3.45 6.33 6.38
N SER A 54 -2.82 5.63 7.32
CA SER A 54 -3.34 4.39 7.93
C SER A 54 -3.54 4.50 9.44
N PHE A 55 -4.68 4.17 10.02
CA PHE A 55 -5.94 3.78 9.39
C PHE A 55 -7.07 4.60 9.99
N ALA A 56 -8.07 4.89 9.18
CA ALA A 56 -9.34 5.39 9.66
C ALA A 56 -10.39 4.28 9.61
N ASN A 57 -11.16 4.18 10.68
CA ASN A 57 -12.34 3.34 10.77
C ASN A 57 -13.55 4.23 11.12
N PRO A 58 -14.77 3.84 10.70
CA PRO A 58 -15.97 4.51 11.14
C PRO A 58 -16.34 4.08 12.57
N ASP A 59 -17.22 4.82 13.24
CA ASP A 59 -17.88 4.32 14.46
C ASP A 59 -18.95 3.26 14.12
N ALA A 60 -19.64 2.77 15.16
CA ALA A 60 -20.72 1.78 15.04
C ALA A 60 -21.84 2.21 14.08
N GLU A 61 -22.08 3.51 13.90
CA GLU A 61 -23.10 4.00 12.97
C GLU A 61 -22.61 4.13 11.53
N GLY A 62 -21.31 3.92 11.27
CA GLY A 62 -20.71 4.08 9.95
C GLY A 62 -20.16 5.49 9.68
N VAL A 63 -20.00 6.33 10.71
CA VAL A 63 -19.56 7.72 10.59
C VAL A 63 -18.07 7.83 10.87
N PHE A 64 -17.32 8.53 10.01
CA PHE A 64 -15.86 8.71 10.15
C PHE A 64 -15.44 9.99 10.90
N VAL A 65 -16.32 10.99 10.97
CA VAL A 65 -16.01 12.30 11.56
C VAL A 65 -17.19 12.79 12.37
N ARG A 66 -16.94 13.22 13.62
CA ARG A 66 -17.92 13.92 14.47
C ARG A 66 -17.25 15.11 15.16
N GLY A 67 -17.92 16.26 15.14
CA GLY A 67 -17.42 17.46 15.83
C GLY A 67 -16.01 17.89 15.42
N GLY A 68 -15.59 17.63 14.18
CA GLY A 68 -14.23 17.95 13.70
C GLY A 68 -13.15 16.96 14.14
N VAL A 69 -13.52 15.81 14.71
CA VAL A 69 -12.60 14.75 15.15
C VAL A 69 -12.92 13.45 14.41
N MET A 70 -11.88 12.70 14.05
CA MET A 70 -12.02 11.36 13.48
C MET A 70 -12.65 10.43 14.53
N THR A 71 -13.59 9.57 14.14
CA THR A 71 -14.31 8.73 15.11
C THR A 71 -13.50 7.52 15.56
N CYS A 72 -12.66 6.97 14.68
CA CYS A 72 -11.77 5.86 15.01
C CYS A 72 -10.49 5.92 14.17
N MET A 73 -9.60 6.85 14.52
CA MET A 73 -8.29 7.04 13.93
C MET A 73 -7.34 7.59 15.00
N GLY A 74 -6.73 6.69 15.76
CA GLY A 74 -5.82 7.03 16.85
C GLY A 74 -4.49 7.60 16.34
N GLY A 75 -4.06 8.71 16.94
CA GLY A 75 -2.71 9.27 16.81
C GLY A 75 -1.69 8.54 17.69
N ALA A 76 -0.46 9.06 17.72
CA ALA A 76 0.64 8.49 18.52
C ALA A 76 0.37 8.50 20.04
N ASP A 77 -0.48 9.41 20.51
CA ASP A 77 -0.92 9.54 21.89
C ASP A 77 -2.13 8.66 22.23
N GLY A 78 -2.65 7.91 21.26
CA GLY A 78 -3.85 7.08 21.38
C GLY A 78 -5.17 7.86 21.30
N ALA A 79 -5.13 9.20 21.27
CA ALA A 79 -6.32 10.00 21.05
C ALA A 79 -6.70 10.01 19.57
N ASN A 80 -7.99 10.11 19.28
CA ASN A 80 -8.43 10.25 17.89
C ASN A 80 -7.94 11.58 17.30
N MET A 81 -7.40 11.53 16.07
CA MET A 81 -6.90 12.71 15.39
C MET A 81 -8.03 13.70 15.04
N THR A 82 -7.72 15.00 15.08
CA THR A 82 -8.65 16.02 14.56
C THR A 82 -8.62 16.05 13.03
N VAL A 83 -9.72 16.45 12.42
CA VAL A 83 -9.81 16.71 10.97
C VAL A 83 -8.75 17.72 10.54
N GLU A 84 -8.50 18.74 11.36
CA GLU A 84 -7.49 19.75 11.09
C GLU A 84 -6.07 19.16 11.05
N ALA A 85 -5.71 18.32 12.02
CA ALA A 85 -4.39 17.66 12.06
C ALA A 85 -4.19 16.72 10.87
N VAL A 86 -5.22 15.95 10.50
CA VAL A 86 -5.16 15.09 9.31
C VAL A 86 -5.03 15.93 8.04
N ARG A 87 -5.81 17.01 7.90
CA ARG A 87 -5.71 17.93 6.74
C ARG A 87 -4.35 18.62 6.64
N ALA A 88 -3.72 18.97 7.77
CA ALA A 88 -2.37 19.52 7.78
C ALA A 88 -1.35 18.51 7.20
N SER A 89 -1.47 17.24 7.59
CA SER A 89 -0.65 16.15 7.03
C SER A 89 -0.90 15.97 5.52
N VAL A 90 -2.17 15.96 5.09
CA VAL A 90 -2.55 15.89 3.67
C VAL A 90 -1.93 17.05 2.88
N ALA A 91 -2.00 18.28 3.40
CA ALA A 91 -1.46 19.46 2.74
C ALA A 91 0.07 19.37 2.55
N ARG A 92 0.80 18.92 3.56
CA ARG A 92 2.27 18.73 3.49
C ARG A 92 2.65 17.71 2.40
N LEU A 93 1.97 16.57 2.37
CA LEU A 93 2.24 15.50 1.40
C LEU A 93 1.89 15.93 -0.03
N LYS A 94 0.78 16.65 -0.22
CA LYS A 94 0.40 17.22 -1.52
C LYS A 94 1.36 18.30 -1.98
N ALA A 95 1.86 19.15 -1.08
CA ALA A 95 2.88 20.15 -1.39
C ALA A 95 4.20 19.52 -1.86
N ALA A 96 4.51 18.30 -1.42
CA ALA A 96 5.62 17.50 -1.94
C ALA A 96 5.33 16.81 -3.29
N GLY A 97 4.12 16.99 -3.84
CA GLY A 97 3.71 16.46 -5.15
C GLY A 97 3.05 15.07 -5.11
N GLY A 98 2.82 14.50 -3.93
CA GLY A 98 2.19 13.19 -3.79
C GLY A 98 0.67 13.23 -3.86
N LYS A 99 0.09 12.12 -4.31
CA LYS A 99 -1.34 11.82 -4.14
C LYS A 99 -1.58 11.27 -2.74
N VAL A 100 -2.61 11.75 -2.05
CA VAL A 100 -2.88 11.34 -0.67
C VAL A 100 -4.23 10.65 -0.58
N LEU A 101 -4.20 9.40 -0.13
CA LEU A 101 -5.36 8.58 0.15
C LEU A 101 -5.42 8.29 1.65
N LEU A 102 -6.61 7.95 2.13
CA LEU A 102 -6.79 7.41 3.47
C LEU A 102 -7.12 5.93 3.34
N SER A 103 -6.37 5.11 4.04
CA SER A 103 -6.58 3.67 4.11
C SER A 103 -7.51 3.34 5.28
N THR A 104 -8.47 2.46 5.03
CA THR A 104 -9.51 2.09 6.00
C THR A 104 -9.47 0.60 6.33
N ALA A 105 -10.02 0.24 7.49
CA ALA A 105 -9.87 -1.08 8.13
C ALA A 105 -8.44 -1.31 8.66
N GLY A 106 -7.60 -2.01 7.90
CA GLY A 106 -6.28 -2.49 8.28
C GLY A 106 -6.31 -3.90 8.89
N GLY A 107 -5.15 -4.55 8.97
CA GLY A 107 -5.01 -5.91 9.50
C GLY A 107 -5.44 -6.11 10.96
N VAL A 108 -5.52 -5.02 11.75
CA VAL A 108 -6.10 -5.02 13.09
C VAL A 108 -7.21 -3.99 13.17
N ILE A 109 -8.45 -4.45 13.30
CA ILE A 109 -9.61 -3.58 13.46
C ILE A 109 -9.66 -3.04 14.89
N PRO A 110 -9.60 -1.71 15.09
CA PRO A 110 -9.67 -1.11 16.42
C PRO A 110 -11.06 -1.29 17.04
N GLY A 111 -11.12 -1.39 18.38
CA GLY A 111 -12.39 -1.60 19.10
C GLY A 111 -13.41 -0.47 18.99
N CYS A 112 -13.00 0.73 18.54
CA CYS A 112 -13.93 1.82 18.22
C CYS A 112 -14.58 1.69 16.83
N SER A 113 -14.15 0.72 16.01
CA SER A 113 -14.65 0.55 14.65
C SER A 113 -16.08 0.02 14.65
N GLY A 114 -16.88 0.50 13.71
CA GLY A 114 -18.08 -0.21 13.27
C GLY A 114 -17.74 -1.55 12.61
N ASP A 115 -18.74 -2.43 12.54
CA ASP A 115 -18.59 -3.76 11.93
C ASP A 115 -18.60 -3.65 10.39
N TRP A 116 -17.41 -3.81 9.78
CA TRP A 116 -17.26 -3.79 8.32
C TRP A 116 -18.11 -4.86 7.62
N ALA A 117 -18.39 -6.00 8.25
CA ALA A 117 -19.27 -7.00 7.64
C ALA A 117 -20.71 -6.49 7.52
N GLU A 118 -21.20 -5.78 8.53
CA GLU A 118 -22.52 -5.14 8.49
C GLU A 118 -22.54 -3.93 7.54
N LEU A 119 -21.50 -3.10 7.58
CA LEU A 119 -21.42 -1.85 6.82
C LEU A 119 -21.42 -2.07 5.30
N LEU A 120 -21.02 -3.24 4.82
CA LEU A 120 -20.96 -3.58 3.40
C LEU A 120 -22.23 -4.24 2.85
N THR A 121 -23.14 -4.66 3.74
CA THR A 121 -24.42 -5.30 3.38
C THR A 121 -25.29 -4.40 2.50
N PRO A 122 -26.25 -4.94 1.71
CA PRO A 122 -27.11 -4.13 0.85
C PRO A 122 -27.86 -3.03 1.59
N ALA A 123 -28.20 -3.24 2.86
CA ALA A 123 -28.93 -2.28 3.69
C ALA A 123 -28.09 -1.06 4.11
N ARG A 124 -26.76 -1.21 4.23
CA ARG A 124 -25.86 -0.16 4.74
C ARG A 124 -24.93 0.40 3.65
N ARG A 125 -24.68 -0.37 2.58
CA ARG A 125 -23.70 -0.09 1.52
C ARG A 125 -23.73 1.33 0.99
N GLU A 126 -24.90 1.84 0.59
CA GLU A 126 -25.00 3.19 0.01
C GLU A 126 -24.61 4.28 1.03
N THR A 127 -25.01 4.12 2.28
CA THR A 127 -24.64 5.03 3.37
C THR A 127 -23.13 4.96 3.64
N THR A 128 -22.55 3.76 3.68
CA THR A 128 -21.10 3.56 3.86
C THR A 128 -20.30 4.17 2.72
N VAL A 129 -20.75 3.99 1.47
CA VAL A 129 -20.14 4.62 0.29
C VAL A 129 -20.19 6.14 0.40
N ALA A 130 -21.35 6.71 0.75
CA ALA A 130 -21.50 8.14 0.94
C ALA A 130 -20.59 8.68 2.07
N ALA A 131 -20.43 7.92 3.16
CA ALA A 131 -19.54 8.30 4.26
C ALA A 131 -18.06 8.34 3.85
N LEU A 132 -17.59 7.36 3.07
CA LEU A 132 -16.21 7.33 2.54
C LEU A 132 -15.95 8.45 1.53
N VAL A 133 -16.92 8.73 0.65
CA VAL A 133 -16.84 9.86 -0.28
C VAL A 133 -16.80 11.18 0.48
N GLY A 134 -17.67 11.37 1.46
CA GLY A 134 -17.71 12.55 2.32
C GLY A 134 -16.43 12.73 3.13
N LEU A 135 -15.82 11.64 3.59
CA LEU A 135 -14.51 11.65 4.24
C LEU A 135 -13.41 12.13 3.29
N ALA A 136 -13.39 11.62 2.04
CA ALA A 136 -12.45 12.05 1.02
C ALA A 136 -12.58 13.54 0.67
N GLU A 137 -13.79 14.07 0.66
CA GLU A 137 -14.06 15.49 0.45
C GLU A 137 -13.66 16.33 1.68
N THR A 138 -14.06 15.91 2.88
CA THR A 138 -13.77 16.59 4.16
C THR A 138 -12.28 16.77 4.39
N LEU A 139 -11.49 15.73 4.10
CA LEU A 139 -10.04 15.72 4.30
C LEU A 139 -9.26 16.22 3.09
N GLY A 140 -9.93 16.49 1.96
CA GLY A 140 -9.28 16.93 0.72
C GLY A 140 -8.40 15.85 0.08
N LEU A 141 -8.77 14.58 0.21
CA LEU A 141 -8.00 13.42 -0.28
C LEU A 141 -8.13 13.24 -1.80
N ASP A 142 -7.11 12.64 -2.41
CA ASP A 142 -7.13 12.18 -3.80
C ASP A 142 -7.84 10.84 -3.98
N GLY A 143 -8.12 10.11 -2.90
CA GLY A 143 -8.78 8.81 -2.97
C GLY A 143 -8.93 8.09 -1.64
N ILE A 144 -9.41 6.86 -1.71
CA ILE A 144 -9.59 5.93 -0.59
C ILE A 144 -8.87 4.63 -0.92
N ASP A 145 -8.21 4.05 0.09
CA ASP A 145 -7.58 2.73 0.03
C ASP A 145 -8.36 1.76 0.95
N ILE A 146 -8.74 0.59 0.42
CA ILE A 146 -9.48 -0.43 1.17
C ILE A 146 -8.52 -1.54 1.60
N ASP A 147 -8.30 -1.68 2.90
CA ASP A 147 -7.40 -2.67 3.50
C ASP A 147 -8.16 -3.60 4.47
N ILE A 148 -9.17 -4.29 3.94
CA ILE A 148 -9.93 -5.30 4.70
C ILE A 148 -9.22 -6.64 4.52
N GLU A 149 -8.74 -7.22 5.61
CA GLU A 149 -7.83 -8.36 5.57
C GLU A 149 -8.41 -9.65 6.17
N GLY A 150 -7.74 -10.77 5.86
CA GLY A 150 -7.87 -12.03 6.57
C GLY A 150 -9.29 -12.59 6.69
N GLY A 151 -9.63 -13.07 7.89
CA GLY A 151 -10.92 -13.71 8.15
C GLY A 151 -12.13 -12.79 7.91
N LEU A 152 -11.97 -11.49 8.17
CA LEU A 152 -13.01 -10.49 7.92
C LEU A 152 -13.29 -10.35 6.42
N LEU A 153 -12.24 -10.23 5.59
CA LEU A 153 -12.39 -10.24 4.14
C LEU A 153 -13.06 -11.52 3.64
N THR A 154 -12.60 -12.68 4.12
CA THR A 154 -13.20 -13.99 3.77
C THR A 154 -14.70 -14.01 4.07
N GLN A 155 -15.10 -13.51 5.24
CA GLN A 155 -16.51 -13.46 5.66
C GLN A 155 -17.33 -12.59 4.70
N ILE A 156 -16.85 -11.39 4.40
CA ILE A 156 -17.54 -10.42 3.53
C ILE A 156 -17.65 -10.93 2.10
N ASP A 157 -16.59 -11.57 1.57
CA ASP A 157 -16.60 -12.17 0.24
C ASP A 157 -17.61 -13.34 0.17
N LYS A 158 -17.62 -14.23 1.16
CA LYS A 158 -18.59 -15.34 1.23
C LYS A 158 -20.04 -14.85 1.31
N ALA A 159 -20.28 -13.71 1.95
CA ALA A 159 -21.59 -13.07 1.99
C ALA A 159 -21.99 -12.43 0.63
N GLY A 160 -21.03 -12.27 -0.30
CA GLY A 160 -21.25 -11.65 -1.60
C GLY A 160 -21.27 -10.12 -1.57
N ASP A 161 -20.77 -9.50 -0.48
CA ASP A 161 -20.93 -8.07 -0.24
C ASP A 161 -19.73 -7.22 -0.68
N TYR A 162 -18.53 -7.83 -0.79
CA TYR A 162 -17.32 -7.10 -1.15
C TYR A 162 -17.38 -6.49 -2.55
N VAL A 163 -17.68 -7.30 -3.58
CA VAL A 163 -17.67 -6.84 -4.97
C VAL A 163 -18.71 -5.74 -5.24
N PRO A 164 -19.98 -5.85 -4.81
CA PRO A 164 -20.96 -4.77 -4.98
C PRO A 164 -20.57 -3.49 -4.24
N PHE A 165 -19.97 -3.59 -3.05
CA PHE A 165 -19.47 -2.43 -2.31
C PHE A 165 -18.36 -1.71 -3.07
N ILE A 166 -17.33 -2.45 -3.52
CA ILE A 166 -16.21 -1.87 -4.28
C ILE A 166 -16.70 -1.25 -5.59
N ALA A 167 -17.65 -1.88 -6.29
CA ALA A 167 -18.24 -1.35 -7.50
C ALA A 167 -18.95 0.00 -7.26
N ALA A 168 -19.77 0.08 -6.21
CA ALA A 168 -20.49 1.29 -5.83
C ALA A 168 -19.52 2.41 -5.41
N LEU A 169 -18.53 2.10 -4.60
CA LEU A 169 -17.51 3.06 -4.17
C LEU A 169 -16.68 3.59 -5.35
N SER A 170 -16.24 2.70 -6.24
CA SER A 170 -15.52 3.07 -7.46
C SER A 170 -16.32 4.03 -8.33
N LYS A 171 -17.63 3.80 -8.49
CA LYS A 171 -18.49 4.67 -9.29
C LYS A 171 -18.48 6.10 -8.73
N GLU A 172 -18.71 6.25 -7.42
CA GLU A 172 -18.81 7.56 -6.79
C GLU A 172 -17.47 8.31 -6.71
N LEU A 173 -16.37 7.60 -6.43
CA LEU A 173 -15.04 8.20 -6.41
C LEU A 173 -14.59 8.65 -7.81
N LYS A 174 -14.79 7.82 -8.84
CA LYS A 174 -14.40 8.17 -10.22
C LYS A 174 -15.22 9.32 -10.79
N ALA A 175 -16.51 9.42 -10.46
CA ALA A 175 -17.34 10.57 -10.81
C ALA A 175 -16.79 11.90 -10.24
N ARG A 176 -15.95 11.84 -9.20
CA ARG A 176 -15.31 12.98 -8.54
C ARG A 176 -13.82 13.10 -8.86
N GLY A 177 -13.31 12.32 -9.81
CA GLY A 177 -11.89 12.29 -10.16
C GLY A 177 -10.98 11.79 -9.04
N LYS A 178 -11.51 10.95 -8.14
CA LYS A 178 -10.78 10.34 -7.01
C LYS A 178 -10.38 8.90 -7.31
N LEU A 179 -9.27 8.48 -6.70
CA LEU A 179 -8.71 7.14 -6.80
C LEU A 179 -9.39 6.17 -5.82
N LEU A 180 -9.47 4.91 -6.22
CA LEU A 180 -9.78 3.78 -5.36
C LEU A 180 -8.67 2.74 -5.46
N THR A 181 -8.01 2.44 -4.34
CA THR A 181 -6.96 1.41 -4.25
C THR A 181 -7.31 0.38 -3.19
N CYS A 182 -6.53 -0.70 -3.14
CA CYS A 182 -6.62 -1.68 -2.06
C CYS A 182 -5.25 -2.23 -1.69
N ALA A 183 -5.17 -2.78 -0.48
CA ALA A 183 -4.14 -3.72 -0.08
C ALA A 183 -4.72 -5.14 -0.04
N THR A 184 -3.92 -6.14 -0.43
CA THR A 184 -4.37 -7.53 -0.49
C THR A 184 -3.23 -8.52 -0.29
N ALA A 185 -3.53 -9.64 0.37
CA ALA A 185 -2.57 -10.73 0.58
C ALA A 185 -2.53 -11.70 -0.63
N SER A 186 -1.65 -12.70 -0.56
CA SER A 186 -1.45 -13.69 -1.66
C SER A 186 -1.69 -15.14 -1.21
N TYR A 187 -2.65 -15.36 -0.32
CA TYR A 187 -3.04 -16.68 0.17
C TYR A 187 -4.56 -16.90 0.10
N GLU A 188 -4.98 -18.17 0.07
CA GLU A 188 -6.41 -18.53 -0.01
C GLU A 188 -7.21 -17.97 1.17
N GLY A 189 -8.29 -17.24 0.87
CA GLY A 189 -9.10 -16.52 1.87
C GLY A 189 -8.59 -15.11 2.23
N GLY A 190 -7.33 -14.78 1.95
CA GLY A 190 -6.76 -13.43 2.17
C GLY A 190 -6.76 -12.52 0.94
N MET A 191 -7.19 -13.05 -0.22
CA MET A 191 -7.16 -12.33 -1.50
C MET A 191 -8.48 -11.63 -1.78
N ILE A 192 -8.43 -10.40 -2.29
CA ILE A 192 -9.64 -9.73 -2.80
C ILE A 192 -10.30 -10.56 -3.92
N PRO A 193 -11.64 -10.52 -4.05
CA PRO A 193 -12.34 -11.29 -5.06
C PRO A 193 -12.01 -10.80 -6.47
N VAL A 194 -11.82 -11.70 -7.43
CA VAL A 194 -11.45 -11.35 -8.81
C VAL A 194 -12.41 -10.34 -9.44
N GLY A 195 -13.71 -10.47 -9.14
CA GLY A 195 -14.74 -9.53 -9.62
C GLY A 195 -14.56 -8.08 -9.17
N SER A 196 -13.74 -7.82 -8.15
CA SER A 196 -13.44 -6.47 -7.66
C SER A 196 -12.27 -5.79 -8.39
N ILE A 197 -11.39 -6.55 -9.05
CA ILE A 197 -10.11 -6.05 -9.60
C ILE A 197 -10.30 -4.90 -10.59
N ALA A 198 -11.32 -4.96 -11.44
CA ALA A 198 -11.55 -3.96 -12.48
C ALA A 198 -11.85 -2.54 -11.94
N TYR A 199 -12.28 -2.45 -10.68
CA TYR A 199 -12.67 -1.20 -10.06
C TYR A 199 -11.50 -0.42 -9.46
N PHE A 200 -10.41 -1.10 -9.09
CA PHE A 200 -9.24 -0.48 -8.49
C PHE A 200 -8.33 0.19 -9.52
N ASP A 201 -7.81 1.35 -9.14
CA ASP A 201 -6.77 2.08 -9.87
C ASP A 201 -5.38 1.47 -9.60
N LEU A 202 -5.13 1.03 -8.36
CA LEU A 202 -3.93 0.29 -7.94
C LEU A 202 -4.31 -0.88 -7.02
N VAL A 203 -3.60 -1.99 -7.15
CA VAL A 203 -3.69 -3.17 -6.28
C VAL A 203 -2.33 -3.36 -5.59
N ASN A 204 -2.28 -3.05 -4.29
CA ASN A 204 -1.08 -3.15 -3.47
C ASN A 204 -0.97 -4.56 -2.88
N VAL A 205 -0.02 -5.35 -3.36
CA VAL A 205 0.18 -6.74 -2.92
C VAL A 205 1.07 -6.75 -1.69
N MET A 206 0.53 -7.19 -0.55
CA MET A 206 1.25 -7.31 0.72
C MET A 206 2.15 -8.57 0.72
N SER A 207 3.26 -8.50 -0.01
CA SER A 207 4.21 -9.62 -0.16
C SER A 207 5.20 -9.69 1.01
N TYR A 208 4.65 -9.80 2.21
CA TYR A 208 5.35 -9.90 3.48
C TYR A 208 4.47 -10.68 4.47
N ASP A 209 4.94 -10.84 5.71
CA ASP A 209 4.24 -11.56 6.78
C ASP A 209 3.99 -13.06 6.50
N ALA A 210 4.87 -13.70 5.72
CA ALA A 210 4.83 -15.16 5.51
C ALA A 210 4.84 -15.95 6.84
N ILE A 211 5.59 -15.43 7.80
CA ILE A 211 5.71 -15.92 9.17
C ILE A 211 5.80 -14.71 10.10
N GLY A 212 5.45 -14.91 11.36
CA GLY A 212 5.63 -13.93 12.42
C GLY A 212 5.69 -14.60 13.78
N PRO A 213 5.89 -13.83 14.87
CA PRO A 213 6.06 -14.41 16.20
C PRO A 213 4.85 -15.21 16.70
N SER A 214 3.65 -14.94 16.17
CA SER A 214 2.40 -15.62 16.54
C SER A 214 1.73 -16.40 15.40
N TRP A 215 2.36 -16.52 14.22
CA TRP A 215 1.84 -17.30 13.09
C TRP A 215 2.95 -17.87 12.19
N GLY A 216 2.63 -18.93 11.46
CA GLY A 216 3.62 -19.62 10.62
C GLY A 216 4.66 -20.38 11.45
N GLN A 217 5.56 -21.07 10.75
CA GLN A 217 6.61 -21.86 11.39
C GLN A 217 7.92 -21.08 11.42
N SER A 218 8.52 -20.93 12.60
CA SER A 218 9.88 -20.40 12.74
C SER A 218 10.90 -21.23 11.92
N GLY A 219 11.99 -20.60 11.49
CA GLY A 219 13.00 -21.20 10.63
C GLY A 219 12.92 -20.76 9.16
N ASP A 220 12.06 -19.80 8.84
CA ASP A 220 11.96 -19.19 7.51
C ASP A 220 12.09 -17.66 7.60
N GLU A 221 11.94 -16.97 6.47
CA GLU A 221 11.95 -15.51 6.34
C GLU A 221 10.54 -14.97 6.05
N HIS A 222 10.19 -13.82 6.61
CA HIS A 222 8.82 -13.29 6.48
C HIS A 222 8.51 -12.68 5.10
N SER A 223 9.53 -12.36 4.30
CA SER A 223 9.35 -11.63 3.03
C SER A 223 10.47 -11.90 2.04
N THR A 224 10.55 -13.10 1.47
CA THR A 224 11.62 -13.46 0.51
C THR A 224 11.39 -12.85 -0.88
N LEU A 225 12.46 -12.68 -1.68
CA LEU A 225 12.33 -12.33 -3.11
C LEU A 225 11.55 -13.39 -3.89
N ALA A 226 11.70 -14.66 -3.54
CA ALA A 226 10.98 -15.76 -4.16
C ALA A 226 9.46 -15.66 -3.93
N MET A 227 9.04 -15.28 -2.71
CA MET A 227 7.65 -14.97 -2.40
C MET A 227 7.15 -13.80 -3.25
N ALA A 228 7.88 -12.69 -3.29
CA ALA A 228 7.51 -11.53 -4.11
C ALA A 228 7.27 -11.90 -5.59
N LYS A 229 8.13 -12.75 -6.17
CA LYS A 229 7.94 -13.22 -7.54
C LYS A 229 6.67 -14.06 -7.70
N ARG A 230 6.40 -15.00 -6.78
CA ARG A 230 5.20 -15.85 -6.82
C ARG A 230 3.93 -15.02 -6.70
N ASP A 231 3.92 -14.05 -5.79
CA ASP A 231 2.77 -13.21 -5.51
C ASP A 231 2.43 -12.31 -6.71
N LEU A 232 3.43 -11.71 -7.36
CA LEU A 232 3.20 -10.96 -8.59
C LEU A 232 2.69 -11.85 -9.73
N ASP A 233 3.30 -13.04 -9.91
CA ASP A 233 2.86 -13.99 -10.94
C ASP A 233 1.41 -14.44 -10.71
N LEU A 234 1.00 -14.62 -9.45
CA LEU A 234 -0.37 -14.93 -9.05
C LEU A 234 -1.35 -13.81 -9.41
N TRP A 235 -1.05 -12.56 -9.04
CA TRP A 235 -1.97 -11.44 -9.27
C TRP A 235 -2.07 -11.05 -10.75
N LEU A 236 -0.99 -11.22 -11.52
CA LEU A 236 -1.04 -11.12 -12.98
C LEU A 236 -1.97 -12.21 -13.58
N ALA A 237 -1.85 -13.46 -13.11
CA ALA A 237 -2.71 -14.56 -13.56
C ALA A 237 -4.19 -14.36 -13.17
N ARG A 238 -4.46 -13.68 -12.05
CA ARG A 238 -5.83 -13.28 -11.62
C ARG A 238 -6.39 -12.10 -12.41
N GLY A 239 -5.62 -11.48 -13.30
CA GLY A 239 -6.08 -10.45 -14.23
C GLY A 239 -5.80 -9.00 -13.79
N VAL A 240 -4.96 -8.77 -12.77
CA VAL A 240 -4.48 -7.42 -12.48
C VAL A 240 -3.54 -7.00 -13.62
N LYS A 241 -3.81 -5.86 -14.25
CA LYS A 241 -2.93 -5.32 -15.28
C LYS A 241 -1.61 -4.88 -14.66
N ARG A 242 -0.50 -5.11 -15.38
CA ARG A 242 0.85 -4.77 -14.92
C ARG A 242 0.92 -3.34 -14.36
N GLU A 243 0.41 -2.36 -15.09
CA GLU A 243 0.46 -0.94 -14.73
C GLU A 243 -0.32 -0.58 -13.45
N ARG A 244 -1.21 -1.46 -12.97
CA ARG A 244 -1.99 -1.28 -11.73
C ARG A 244 -1.48 -2.14 -10.58
N LEU A 245 -0.60 -3.10 -10.86
CA LEU A 245 -0.05 -4.01 -9.86
C LEU A 245 1.10 -3.32 -9.12
N VAL A 246 1.12 -3.38 -7.79
CA VAL A 246 2.13 -2.73 -6.96
C VAL A 246 2.69 -3.74 -5.95
N LEU A 247 4.01 -3.94 -5.94
CA LEU A 247 4.67 -4.90 -5.05
C LEU A 247 4.94 -4.27 -3.67
N GLY A 248 4.32 -4.80 -2.62
CA GLY A 248 4.61 -4.44 -1.23
C GLY A 248 5.97 -4.95 -0.75
N VAL A 249 6.70 -4.10 -0.03
CA VAL A 249 7.94 -4.44 0.65
C VAL A 249 7.92 -3.97 2.12
N PRO A 250 8.46 -4.76 3.06
CA PRO A 250 8.47 -4.40 4.47
C PRO A 250 9.69 -3.55 4.84
N PHE A 251 9.47 -2.48 5.61
CA PHE A 251 10.54 -1.72 6.28
C PHE A 251 10.74 -2.19 7.73
N TYR A 252 10.33 -3.43 8.03
CA TYR A 252 10.38 -4.05 9.34
C TYR A 252 10.78 -5.52 9.22
N GLY A 253 10.90 -6.18 10.36
CA GLY A 253 11.13 -7.60 10.48
C GLY A 253 10.60 -8.17 11.79
N TYR A 254 10.74 -9.49 11.94
CA TYR A 254 10.30 -10.23 13.11
C TYR A 254 11.43 -10.99 13.78
N GLY A 255 11.40 -10.99 15.12
CA GLY A 255 12.30 -11.77 15.96
C GLY A 255 11.67 -13.05 16.50
N PHE A 256 12.47 -14.11 16.56
CA PHE A 256 12.11 -15.44 17.04
C PHE A 256 13.08 -15.91 18.14
N GLY A 257 12.66 -16.90 18.93
CA GLY A 257 13.54 -17.56 19.90
C GLY A 257 14.07 -16.66 21.03
N GLY A 258 13.27 -15.69 21.47
CA GLY A 258 13.61 -14.74 22.54
C GLY A 258 14.12 -13.37 22.07
N GLU A 259 14.17 -13.12 20.77
CA GLU A 259 14.30 -11.76 20.24
C GLU A 259 13.01 -10.95 20.44
N ALA A 260 13.11 -9.62 20.38
CA ALA A 260 11.92 -8.77 20.34
C ALA A 260 11.04 -9.14 19.13
N ALA A 261 9.73 -9.21 19.35
CA ALA A 261 8.80 -9.72 18.34
C ALA A 261 8.82 -8.88 17.06
N ASN A 262 8.82 -7.55 17.18
CA ASN A 262 8.73 -6.60 16.08
C ASN A 262 9.97 -5.71 16.02
N TRP A 263 10.51 -5.51 14.82
CA TRP A 263 11.64 -4.62 14.57
C TRP A 263 11.32 -3.65 13.44
N SER A 264 11.37 -2.35 13.67
CA SER A 264 11.56 -1.43 12.54
C SER A 264 12.99 -1.58 12.01
N TYR A 265 13.21 -1.37 10.71
CA TYR A 265 14.57 -1.40 10.15
C TYR A 265 15.47 -0.36 10.84
N ARG A 266 14.91 0.81 11.16
CA ARG A 266 15.54 1.87 11.98
C ARG A 266 16.07 1.34 13.32
N ASP A 267 15.22 0.70 14.11
CA ASP A 267 15.60 0.20 15.43
C ASP A 267 16.58 -0.97 15.32
N LEU A 268 16.42 -1.80 14.29
CA LEU A 268 17.33 -2.90 14.02
C LEU A 268 18.74 -2.39 13.69
N VAL A 269 18.85 -1.37 12.84
CA VAL A 269 20.12 -0.70 12.54
C VAL A 269 20.74 -0.10 13.80
N ALA A 270 19.93 0.56 14.63
CA ALA A 270 20.41 1.14 15.89
C ALA A 270 20.90 0.07 16.88
N ALA A 271 20.24 -1.09 16.95
CA ALA A 271 20.53 -2.15 17.91
C ALA A 271 21.60 -3.17 17.46
N ARG A 272 21.78 -3.37 16.15
CA ARG A 272 22.68 -4.40 15.59
C ARG A 272 23.78 -3.84 14.69
N GLY A 273 23.68 -2.57 14.27
CA GLY A 273 24.61 -1.92 13.36
C GLY A 273 24.33 -2.21 11.89
N VAL A 274 24.70 -1.26 11.02
CA VAL A 274 24.45 -1.29 9.57
C VAL A 274 24.98 -2.55 8.89
N ASP A 275 26.14 -3.06 9.30
CA ASP A 275 26.74 -4.22 8.64
C ASP A 275 25.92 -5.50 8.86
N ALA A 276 25.36 -5.69 10.05
CA ALA A 276 24.51 -6.83 10.35
C ALA A 276 23.19 -6.78 9.57
N THR A 277 22.63 -5.59 9.35
CA THR A 277 21.33 -5.41 8.69
C THR A 277 21.40 -5.45 7.15
N LYS A 278 22.59 -5.66 6.57
CA LYS A 278 22.76 -5.93 5.13
C LYS A 278 22.22 -7.30 4.73
N ALA A 279 22.32 -8.30 5.62
CA ALA A 279 21.71 -9.61 5.43
C ALA A 279 20.24 -9.56 5.83
N ASP A 280 19.39 -10.38 5.21
CA ASP A 280 17.96 -10.50 5.55
C ASP A 280 17.70 -11.27 6.85
N VAL A 281 18.72 -11.93 7.38
CA VAL A 281 18.65 -12.79 8.55
C VAL A 281 19.81 -12.48 9.49
N ILE A 282 19.51 -12.29 10.77
CA ILE A 282 20.48 -12.12 11.85
C ILE A 282 20.25 -13.22 12.88
N GLY A 283 21.22 -14.12 13.07
CA GLY A 283 21.14 -15.21 14.04
C GLY A 283 20.93 -16.60 13.42
N ASP A 284 20.44 -17.54 14.22
CA ASP A 284 20.30 -18.96 13.86
C ASP A 284 18.90 -19.24 13.29
N ARG A 285 18.76 -19.12 11.96
CA ARG A 285 17.50 -19.40 11.26
C ARG A 285 17.30 -20.90 11.08
N ARG A 286 16.58 -21.48 12.03
CA ARG A 286 16.03 -22.85 12.00
C ARG A 286 14.76 -22.91 12.83
N ALA A 287 14.01 -24.01 12.73
CA ALA A 287 12.85 -24.22 13.59
C ALA A 287 13.26 -24.18 15.08
N GLY A 288 12.63 -23.30 15.86
CA GLY A 288 12.98 -23.06 17.26
C GLY A 288 14.29 -22.28 17.49
N GLY A 289 14.96 -21.83 16.43
CA GLY A 289 16.17 -21.02 16.50
C GLY A 289 15.89 -19.58 16.95
N ARG A 290 16.95 -18.91 17.42
CA ARG A 290 16.91 -17.49 17.81
C ARG A 290 17.48 -16.65 16.68
N TYR A 291 16.59 -15.91 16.00
CA TYR A 291 16.97 -15.10 14.84
C TYR A 291 15.98 -13.96 14.61
N ILE A 292 16.41 -12.98 13.81
CA ILE A 292 15.58 -11.91 13.25
C ILE A 292 15.55 -12.10 11.73
N THR A 293 14.38 -11.97 11.11
CA THR A 293 14.22 -11.87 9.66
C THR A 293 13.64 -10.52 9.28
N HIS A 294 14.24 -9.86 8.29
CA HIS A 294 13.80 -8.59 7.70
C HIS A 294 14.20 -8.57 6.21
N ASN A 295 14.07 -7.44 5.53
CA ASN A 295 14.70 -7.22 4.23
C ASN A 295 15.77 -6.14 4.33
N GLY A 296 17.01 -6.50 4.03
CA GLY A 296 18.11 -5.57 3.88
C GLY A 296 18.04 -4.80 2.56
N PRO A 297 18.89 -3.77 2.38
CA PRO A 297 18.86 -2.92 1.19
C PRO A 297 19.03 -3.68 -0.13
N ALA A 298 19.82 -4.76 -0.16
CA ALA A 298 20.03 -5.56 -1.37
C ALA A 298 18.74 -6.27 -1.83
N THR A 299 17.98 -6.84 -0.90
CA THR A 299 16.72 -7.53 -1.20
C THR A 299 15.61 -6.54 -1.55
N ILE A 300 15.55 -5.39 -0.87
CA ILE A 300 14.62 -4.31 -1.25
C ILE A 300 14.91 -3.83 -2.68
N GLU A 301 16.18 -3.63 -3.04
CA GLU A 301 16.57 -3.26 -4.41
C GLU A 301 16.19 -4.33 -5.43
N ALA A 302 16.45 -5.61 -5.13
CA ALA A 302 16.09 -6.71 -6.01
C ALA A 302 14.57 -6.82 -6.23
N LYS A 303 13.77 -6.62 -5.18
CA LYS A 303 12.30 -6.57 -5.28
C LYS A 303 11.83 -5.37 -6.08
N ALA A 304 12.45 -4.21 -5.91
CA ALA A 304 12.14 -3.03 -6.71
C ALA A 304 12.46 -3.23 -8.21
N ARG A 305 13.57 -3.92 -8.55
CA ARG A 305 13.86 -4.34 -9.94
C ARG A 305 12.82 -5.31 -10.47
N LEU A 306 12.46 -6.32 -9.69
CA LEU A 306 11.40 -7.27 -10.03
C LEU A 306 10.05 -6.54 -10.30
N ALA A 307 9.72 -5.55 -9.48
CA ALA A 307 8.53 -4.73 -9.68
C ALA A 307 8.63 -3.89 -10.97
N ALA A 308 9.79 -3.30 -11.27
CA ALA A 308 10.00 -2.56 -12.52
C ALA A 308 9.81 -3.45 -13.77
N GLU A 309 10.15 -4.75 -13.67
CA GLU A 309 9.96 -5.75 -14.72
C GLU A 309 8.49 -6.19 -14.85
N LYS A 310 7.81 -6.50 -13.73
CA LYS A 310 6.54 -7.22 -13.73
C LYS A 310 5.30 -6.43 -13.29
N ALA A 311 5.51 -5.29 -12.66
CA ALA A 311 4.47 -4.51 -12.01
C ALA A 311 4.56 -3.03 -12.45
N GLY A 312 3.66 -2.20 -11.93
CA GLY A 312 3.60 -0.75 -12.15
C GLY A 312 4.34 0.03 -11.08
N GLY A 313 4.72 -0.62 -9.97
CA GLY A 313 5.31 0.08 -8.85
C GLY A 313 5.67 -0.77 -7.63
N VAL A 314 6.15 -0.07 -6.60
CA VAL A 314 6.47 -0.62 -5.27
C VAL A 314 5.58 0.07 -4.23
N MET A 315 5.18 -0.67 -3.20
CA MET A 315 4.48 -0.19 -2.02
C MET A 315 5.33 -0.48 -0.79
N VAL A 316 5.31 0.42 0.20
CA VAL A 316 6.09 0.29 1.44
C VAL A 316 5.17 0.26 2.65
N TRP A 317 5.35 -0.76 3.48
CA TRP A 317 4.84 -0.81 4.85
C TRP A 317 6.00 -0.84 5.87
N GLU A 318 6.21 0.16 6.72
CA GLU A 318 5.68 1.54 6.58
C GLU A 318 6.81 2.58 6.74
N LEU A 319 6.58 3.79 6.23
CA LEU A 319 7.63 4.76 5.92
C LEU A 319 8.48 5.19 7.11
N SER A 320 7.91 5.29 8.31
CA SER A 320 8.63 5.76 9.50
C SER A 320 9.71 4.78 9.99
N GLN A 321 9.68 3.54 9.49
CA GLN A 321 10.56 2.46 9.89
C GLN A 321 11.88 2.41 9.12
N ASP A 322 12.05 3.19 8.04
CA ASP A 322 13.33 3.26 7.34
C ASP A 322 14.42 3.87 8.24
N SER A 323 15.68 3.58 7.95
CA SER A 323 16.82 4.13 8.69
C SER A 323 16.95 5.66 8.49
N PRO A 324 17.68 6.38 9.37
CA PRO A 324 17.85 7.84 9.25
C PRO A 324 18.44 8.30 7.91
N ASP A 325 19.23 7.46 7.27
CA ASP A 325 19.81 7.71 5.95
C ASP A 325 18.89 7.22 4.81
N HIS A 326 17.68 6.74 5.09
CA HIS A 326 16.72 6.24 4.10
C HIS A 326 17.29 5.10 3.24
N ALA A 327 17.97 4.13 3.87
CA ALA A 327 18.69 3.09 3.15
C ALA A 327 17.77 2.22 2.28
N LEU A 328 16.57 1.89 2.79
CA LEU A 328 15.61 1.07 2.05
C LEU A 328 14.91 1.89 0.96
N THR A 329 14.54 3.14 1.24
CA THR A 329 13.97 4.05 0.22
C THR A 329 14.95 4.28 -0.93
N ARG A 330 16.24 4.48 -0.66
CA ARG A 330 17.27 4.57 -1.71
C ARG A 330 17.43 3.27 -2.48
N ALA A 331 17.30 2.11 -1.82
CA ALA A 331 17.33 0.82 -2.49
C ALA A 331 16.14 0.66 -3.46
N ILE A 332 14.94 1.09 -3.08
CA ILE A 332 13.79 1.15 -3.99
C ILE A 332 14.12 2.01 -5.20
N ARG A 333 14.62 3.24 -4.99
CA ARG A 333 14.98 4.17 -6.07
C ARG A 333 15.95 3.55 -7.07
N ARG A 334 17.01 2.89 -6.60
CA ARG A 334 17.97 2.18 -7.47
C ARG A 334 17.34 1.02 -8.23
N GLY A 335 16.41 0.30 -7.62
CA GLY A 335 15.76 -0.83 -8.27
C GLY A 335 14.73 -0.44 -9.33
N ILE A 336 14.03 0.69 -9.14
CA ILE A 336 13.03 1.17 -10.11
C ILE A 336 13.64 2.02 -11.23
N SER A 337 14.84 2.60 -11.03
CA SER A 337 15.57 3.32 -12.08
C SER A 337 16.08 2.32 -13.12
N ARG A 338 15.60 2.43 -14.36
CA ARG A 338 15.99 1.58 -15.50
C ARG A 338 17.32 2.01 -16.14
N GLU A 339 18.30 2.38 -15.33
CA GLU A 339 19.66 2.72 -15.81
C GLU A 339 20.54 1.48 -15.93
#